data_AF-A0A544ZLQ7-F1
#
_entry.id   AF-A0A544ZLQ7-F1
#
_cell.length_a   1.000
_cell.length_b   1.000
_cell.length_c   1.000
_cell.angle_alpha   90.00
_cell.angle_beta   90.00
_cell.angle_gamma   90.00
#
_symmetry.space_group_name_H-M   'P 1'
#
loop_
_entity.id
_entity.type
_entity.pdbx_description
1 polymer ?
#
loop_
_entity_poly.entity_id
_entity_poly.type
_entity_poly.pdbx_seq_one_letter_code
_entity_poly.pdbx_strand_id
1 'polypeptide(L)'
;MVNQGPPNITFKERIRRARLDQDLTLRDLEKRCEEAGERIDHGTLSRYEQGLFRPKRRRRKILATALNIPFDDLDSLGENRQESP
;
A
#
# COMPACT_ATOMS: atom_id res chain seq x y z
N MET A 1 13.51 -26.94 10.94
CA MET A 1 12.31 -26.21 10.44
C MET A 1 12.79 -24.87 9.94
N VAL A 2 12.56 -24.58 8.66
CA VAL A 2 13.06 -23.38 7.98
C VAL A 2 12.39 -22.12 8.56
N ASN A 3 13.18 -21.21 9.11
CA ASN A 3 12.75 -19.84 9.42
C ASN A 3 12.57 -19.10 8.09
N GLN A 4 11.43 -19.31 7.44
CA GLN A 4 10.98 -18.42 6.37
C GLN A 4 10.65 -17.10 7.06
N GLY A 5 11.56 -16.11 6.98
CA GLY A 5 11.23 -14.73 7.33
C GLY A 5 9.96 -14.30 6.60
N PRO A 6 9.22 -13.29 7.10
CA PRO A 6 8.00 -12.84 6.43
C PRO A 6 8.33 -12.58 4.95
N PRO A 7 7.49 -13.06 4.01
CA PRO A 7 7.76 -12.91 2.58
C PRO A 7 8.11 -11.46 2.30
N ASN A 8 9.12 -11.23 1.46
CA ASN A 8 9.55 -9.90 1.03
C ASN A 8 8.44 -9.27 0.16
N ILE A 9 7.35 -8.87 0.80
CA ILE A 9 6.17 -8.25 0.20
C ILE A 9 6.56 -6.81 -0.11
N THR A 10 6.38 -6.38 -1.35
CA THR A 10 6.63 -4.98 -1.75
C THR A 10 5.51 -4.06 -1.27
N PHE A 11 5.78 -2.75 -1.16
CA PHE A 11 4.77 -1.74 -0.81
C PHE A 11 3.46 -1.87 -1.61
N LYS A 12 3.56 -2.06 -2.93
CA LYS A 12 2.40 -2.20 -3.82
C LYS A 12 1.57 -3.43 -3.51
N GLU A 13 2.23 -4.55 -3.21
CA GLU A 13 1.59 -5.82 -2.88
C GLU A 13 0.91 -5.74 -1.51
N ARG A 14 1.51 -5.01 -0.56
CA ARG A 14 0.92 -4.80 0.76
C ARG A 14 -0.37 -4.00 0.70
N ILE A 15 -0.39 -2.89 -0.06
CA ILE A 15 -1.63 -2.11 -0.27
C ILE A 15 -2.71 -3.00 -0.87
N ARG A 16 -2.37 -3.68 -1.97
CA ARG A 16 -3.33 -4.51 -2.71
C ARG A 16 -3.90 -5.61 -1.81
N ARG A 17 -3.05 -6.36 -1.10
CA ARG A 17 -3.48 -7.42 -0.19
C ARG A 17 -4.36 -6.87 0.93
N ALA A 18 -3.90 -5.83 1.63
CA ALA A 18 -4.68 -5.28 2.73
C ALA A 18 -6.05 -4.73 2.29
N ARG A 19 -6.16 -4.22 1.07
CA ARG A 19 -7.44 -3.81 0.49
C ARG A 19 -8.34 -5.03 0.22
N LEU A 20 -7.79 -6.07 -0.39
CA LEU A 20 -8.53 -7.29 -0.73
C LEU A 20 -8.92 -8.11 0.52
N ASP A 21 -8.06 -8.19 1.52
CA ASP A 21 -8.33 -8.85 2.81
C ASP A 21 -9.47 -8.17 3.60
N GLN A 22 -9.82 -6.95 3.22
CA GLN A 22 -10.93 -6.17 3.78
C GLN A 22 -12.14 -6.08 2.84
N ASP A 23 -12.15 -6.85 1.74
CA ASP A 23 -13.20 -6.83 0.70
C ASP A 23 -13.48 -5.43 0.11
N LEU A 24 -12.47 -4.57 0.07
CA LEU A 24 -12.61 -3.20 -0.42
C LEU A 24 -12.38 -3.12 -1.93
N THR A 25 -13.25 -2.40 -2.63
CA THR A 25 -12.94 -1.92 -3.98
C THR A 25 -11.96 -0.74 -3.91
N LEU A 26 -11.38 -0.35 -5.05
CA LEU A 26 -10.57 0.87 -5.11
C LEU A 26 -11.38 2.14 -4.79
N ARG A 27 -12.70 2.14 -5.05
CA ARG A 27 -13.58 3.25 -4.70
C ARG A 27 -13.83 3.31 -3.20
N ASP A 28 -13.92 2.17 -2.54
CA ASP A 28 -14.03 2.13 -1.08
C ASP A 28 -12.74 2.61 -0.41
N LEU A 29 -11.58 2.22 -0.95
CA LEU A 29 -10.30 2.72 -0.46
C LEU A 29 -10.15 4.23 -0.70
N GLU A 30 -10.61 4.75 -1.83
CA GLU A 30 -10.65 6.20 -2.09
C GLU A 30 -11.47 6.92 -1.02
N LYS A 31 -12.68 6.42 -0.72
CA LYS A 31 -13.54 6.97 0.33
C LYS A 31 -12.87 6.93 1.70
N ARG A 32 -12.21 5.82 2.05
CA ARG A 32 -11.47 5.71 3.31
C ARG A 32 -10.27 6.66 3.38
N CYS A 33 -9.60 6.92 2.26
CA CYS A 33 -8.53 7.92 2.22
C CYS A 33 -9.09 9.33 2.48
N GLU A 34 -10.25 9.65 1.91
CA GLU A 34 -10.96 10.90 2.18
C GLU A 34 -11.34 11.04 3.66
N GLU A 35 -11.90 9.99 4.27
CA GLU A 35 -12.22 9.92 5.70
C GLU A 35 -10.96 10.04 6.59
N ALA A 36 -9.82 9.52 6.12
CA ALA A 36 -8.53 9.63 6.79
C ALA A 36 -7.84 11.00 6.60
N GLY A 37 -8.42 11.91 5.81
CA GLY A 37 -8.00 13.32 5.70
C GLY A 37 -7.46 13.76 4.35
N GLU A 38 -7.29 12.86 3.37
CA GLU A 38 -6.95 13.25 1.99
C GLU A 38 -7.54 12.27 0.98
N ARG A 39 -8.45 12.75 0.13
CA ARG A 39 -8.95 11.95 -0.98
C ARG A 39 -7.82 11.57 -1.94
N ILE A 40 -7.66 10.27 -2.19
CA ILE A 40 -6.76 9.72 -3.21
C ILE A 40 -7.62 8.98 -4.22
N ASP A 41 -7.73 9.52 -5.43
CA ASP A 41 -8.55 8.96 -6.50
C ASP A 41 -8.21 7.48 -6.79
N HIS A 42 -9.23 6.65 -7.02
CA HIS A 42 -9.11 5.22 -7.34
C HIS A 42 -8.16 4.91 -8.51
N GLY A 43 -8.06 5.79 -9.51
CA GLY A 43 -7.08 5.66 -10.59
C GLY A 43 -5.64 5.86 -10.10
N THR A 44 -5.43 6.79 -9.18
CA THR A 44 -4.14 6.98 -8.50
C THR A 44 -3.80 5.80 -7.59
N LEU A 45 -4.77 5.28 -6.84
CA LEU A 45 -4.62 4.07 -6.02
C LEU A 45 -4.24 2.85 -6.88
N SER A 46 -4.89 2.67 -8.03
CA SER A 46 -4.55 1.62 -8.99
C SER A 46 -3.10 1.70 -9.46
N ARG A 47 -2.61 2.92 -9.76
CA ARG A 47 -1.20 3.13 -10.14
C ARG A 47 -0.22 2.80 -9.00
N TYR A 48 -0.59 3.04 -7.75
CA TYR A 48 0.21 2.64 -6.59
C TYR A 48 0.25 1.12 -6.43
N GLU A 49 -0.88 0.43 -6.59
CA GLU A 49 -0.95 -1.05 -6.51
C GLU A 49 -0.22 -1.75 -7.68
N GLN A 50 -0.09 -1.08 -8.82
CA GLN A 50 0.73 -1.55 -9.94
C GLN A 50 2.22 -1.27 -9.73
N GLY A 51 2.56 -0.35 -8.82
CA GLY A 51 3.93 0.10 -8.57
C GLY A 51 4.45 1.10 -9.59
N LEU A 52 3.57 1.76 -10.36
CA LEU A 52 3.96 2.77 -11.34
C LEU A 52 4.50 4.03 -10.66
N PHE A 53 4.03 4.34 -9.46
CA PHE A 53 4.47 5.46 -8.66
C PHE A 53 4.52 5.08 -7.18
N ARG A 54 5.51 5.61 -6.46
CA ARG A 54 5.54 5.55 -4.99
C ARG A 54 4.91 6.84 -4.41
N PRO A 55 3.84 6.74 -3.61
CA PRO A 55 3.26 7.92 -2.96
C PRO A 55 4.26 8.60 -2.03
N LYS A 56 4.18 9.93 -1.93
CA LYS A 56 4.93 10.71 -0.93
C LYS A 56 4.55 10.27 0.48
N ARG A 57 5.45 10.49 1.45
CA ARG A 57 5.28 10.09 2.87
C ARG A 57 3.92 10.50 3.45
N ARG A 58 3.43 11.70 3.14
CA ARG A 58 2.09 12.17 3.57
C ARG A 58 0.99 11.20 3.13
N ARG A 59 0.90 10.88 1.84
CA ARG A 59 -0.10 9.96 1.29
C ARG A 59 0.09 8.52 1.76
N ARG A 60 1.32 8.10 2.06
CA ARG A 60 1.57 6.79 2.70
C ARG A 60 0.99 6.71 4.11
N LYS A 61 1.04 7.79 4.88
CA LYS A 61 0.36 7.86 6.19
C LYS A 61 -1.16 7.76 6.03
N ILE A 62 -1.73 8.47 5.05
CA ILE A 62 -3.17 8.38 4.75
C ILE A 62 -3.57 6.95 4.37
N LEU A 63 -2.78 6.29 3.52
CA LEU A 63 -3.02 4.89 3.13
C LEU A 63 -2.92 3.93 4.31
N ALA A 64 -1.92 4.11 5.19
CA ALA A 64 -1.77 3.32 6.40
C ALA A 64 -3.02 3.46 7.30
N THR A 65 -3.49 4.69 7.54
CA THR A 65 -4.72 4.95 8.29
C THR A 65 -5.96 4.34 7.60
N ALA A 66 -6.14 4.57 6.30
CA ALA A 66 -7.30 4.10 5.55
C ALA A 66 -7.39 2.56 5.49
N LEU A 67 -6.26 1.88 5.48
CA LEU A 67 -6.16 0.42 5.49
C LEU A 67 -6.06 -0.16 6.90
N ASN A 68 -6.01 0.67 7.94
CA ASN A 68 -5.79 0.27 9.33
C ASN A 68 -4.54 -0.60 9.51
N ILE A 69 -3.42 -0.18 8.90
CA ILE A 69 -2.11 -0.82 9.01
C ILE A 69 -1.14 0.15 9.68
N PRO A 70 -0.26 -0.30 10.58
CA PRO A 70 0.83 0.54 11.08
C PRO A 70 1.64 1.15 9.94
N PHE A 71 1.97 2.44 10.04
CA PHE A 71 2.74 3.12 9.00
C PHE A 71 4.10 2.45 8.76
N ASP A 72 4.75 2.00 9.83
CA ASP A 72 6.05 1.32 9.73
C ASP A 72 5.92 -0.02 9.01
N ASP A 73 4.86 -0.80 9.24
CA ASP A 73 4.59 -2.05 8.52
C ASP A 73 4.31 -1.83 7.03
N LEU A 74 3.75 -0.67 6.68
CA LEU A 74 3.51 -0.31 5.28
C LEU A 74 4.79 0.22 4.61
N ASP A 75 5.61 1.02 5.31
CA ASP A 75 6.78 1.71 4.73
C ASP A 75 8.09 0.90 4.80
N SER A 76 8.23 -0.04 5.75
CA SER A 76 9.43 -0.88 5.95
C SER A 76 9.65 -1.92 4.85
N LEU A 77 8.71 -2.04 3.92
CA LEU A 77 8.76 -2.99 2.82
C LEU A 77 9.71 -2.51 1.71
N GLY A 78 10.69 -3.37 1.40
CA GLY A 78 11.80 -3.07 0.50
C GLY A 78 11.33 -2.51 -0.85
N GLU A 79 11.99 -1.45 -1.30
CA GLU A 79 11.95 -1.10 -2.71
C GLU A 79 12.66 -2.26 -3.42
N ASN A 80 11.99 -2.97 -4.32
CA ASN A 80 12.69 -3.89 -5.21
C ASN A 80 13.75 -3.06 -5.96
N ARG A 81 14.99 -3.09 -5.50
CA ARG A 81 16.14 -2.85 -6.37
C ARG A 81 16.12 -4.03 -7.34
N GLN A 82 15.46 -3.87 -8.48
CA GLN A 82 15.82 -4.66 -9.63
C GLN A 82 17.22 -4.18 -10.01
N GLU A 83 18.23 -4.94 -9.60
CA GLU A 83 19.52 -4.89 -10.27
C GLU A 83 19.24 -5.26 -11.73
N SER A 84 19.37 -4.28 -12.61
CA SER A 84 19.48 -4.52 -14.05
C SER A 84 20.81 -5.26 -14.30
N PRO A 85 20.84 -6.24 -15.22
CA PRO A 85 21.99 -7.10 -15.47
C PRO A 85 23.24 -6.34 -15.93
#